data_AF-A0A0E3NJX0-F1
#
_entry.id   AF-A0A0E3NJX0-F1
#
_cell.length_a   1.000
_cell.length_b   1.000
_cell.length_c   1.000
_cell.angle_alpha   90.00
_cell.angle_beta   90.00
_cell.angle_gamma   90.00
#
_symmetry.space_group_name_H-M   'P 1'
#
loop_
_entity.id
_entity.type
_entity.pdbx_description
1 polymer ?
#
loop_
_entity_poly.entity_id
_entity_poly.type
_entity_poly.pdbx_seq_one_letter_code
_entity_poly.pdbx_strand_id
1 'polypeptide(L)' 'MVDTSISLLQTNPQFSALIIILVLWELFWKGIALWKAARESQRYWFIVILFLNTVGILPILYIFVFKEGKKGI' A
#
# COMPACT_ATOMS: atom_id res chain seq x y z
N MET A 1 -37.97 4.01 -6.65
CA MET A 1 -37.68 3.85 -5.21
C MET A 1 -36.40 3.05 -5.11
N VAL A 2 -35.28 3.68 -4.77
CA VAL A 2 -34.11 2.92 -4.31
C VAL A 2 -34.46 2.52 -2.88
N ASP A 3 -34.71 1.24 -2.68
CA ASP A 3 -35.15 0.67 -1.42
C ASP A 3 -34.07 0.88 -0.34
N THR A 4 -34.54 1.23 0.84
CA THR A 4 -33.75 1.59 2.03
C THR A 4 -32.78 0.50 2.51
N SER A 5 -32.81 -0.68 1.89
CA SER A 5 -31.91 -1.82 2.10
C SER A 5 -30.44 -1.49 1.83
N ILE A 6 -30.14 -0.73 0.76
CA ILE A 6 -28.76 -0.35 0.40
C ILE A 6 -28.20 0.71 1.34
N SER A 7 -29.04 1.65 1.81
CA SER A 7 -28.62 2.67 2.77
C SER A 7 -28.22 2.08 4.13
N LEU A 8 -28.86 0.99 4.57
CA LEU A 8 -28.61 0.38 5.88
C LEU A 8 -27.29 -0.40 5.94
N LEU A 9 -26.77 -0.89 4.79
CA LEU A 9 -25.45 -1.51 4.72
C LEU A 9 -24.33 -0.46 4.77
N GLN A 10 -24.59 0.75 4.28
CA GLN A 10 -23.63 1.87 4.24
C GLN A 10 -23.57 2.69 5.55
N THR A 11 -24.64 2.70 6.34
CA THR A 11 -24.73 3.43 7.64
C THR A 11 -24.18 2.65 8.83
N ASN A 12 -23.25 1.72 8.61
CA ASN A 12 -22.61 0.98 9.70
C ASN A 12 -21.30 1.67 10.10
N PRO A 13 -21.26 2.43 11.22
CA PRO A 13 -20.07 3.20 11.61
C PRO A 13 -18.83 2.32 11.83
N GLN A 14 -19.01 1.04 12.15
CA GLN A 14 -17.93 0.07 12.29
C GLN A 14 -17.19 -0.21 10.98
N PHE A 15 -17.90 -0.27 9.84
CA PHE A 15 -17.27 -0.44 8.53
C PHE A 15 -16.45 0.78 8.13
N SER A 16 -16.95 1.98 8.42
CA SER A 16 -16.24 3.23 8.13
C SER A 16 -14.91 3.33 8.90
N ALA A 17 -14.90 2.97 10.18
CA ALA A 17 -13.68 2.95 10.99
C ALA A 17 -12.65 1.93 10.49
N LEU A 18 -13.08 0.73 10.08
CA LEU A 18 -12.21 -0.29 9.49
C LEU A 18 -11.57 0.19 8.19
N ILE A 19 -12.32 0.87 7.32
CA ILE A 19 -11.77 1.42 6.08
C ILE A 19 -10.72 2.48 6.38
N ILE A 20 -10.96 3.38 7.34
CA ILE A 20 -9.98 4.40 7.73
C ILE A 20 -8.69 3.76 8.26
N ILE A 21 -8.79 2.73 9.10
CA ILE A 21 -7.62 2.01 9.61
C ILE A 21 -6.85 1.33 8.48
N LEU A 22 -7.56 0.71 7.52
CA LEU A 22 -6.96 0.04 6.38
C LEU A 22 -6.26 1.03 5.45
N VAL A 23 -6.86 2.19 5.21
CA VAL A 23 -6.26 3.26 4.39
C VAL A 23 -5.01 3.82 5.05
N LEU A 24 -5.06 4.09 6.36
CA LEU A 24 -3.88 4.55 7.11
C LEU A 24 -2.77 3.49 7.10
N TRP A 25 -3.13 2.23 7.27
CA TRP A 25 -2.21 1.10 7.20
C TRP A 25 -1.54 1.03 5.82
N GLU A 26 -2.33 1.02 4.75
CA GLU A 26 -1.86 1.09 3.35
C GLU A 26 -0.90 2.25 3.11
N LEU A 27 -1.30 3.46 3.48
CA LEU A 27 -0.49 4.67 3.30
C LEU A 27 0.82 4.62 4.08
N PHE A 28 0.81 4.04 5.28
CA PHE A 28 2.01 3.89 6.10
C PHE A 28 3.05 2.99 5.41
N TRP A 29 2.64 1.80 4.96
CA TRP A 29 3.54 0.89 4.23
C TRP A 29 4.00 1.46 2.89
N LYS A 30 3.08 2.11 2.15
CA LYS A 30 3.38 2.72 0.85
C LYS A 30 4.34 3.90 0.99
N GLY A 31 4.17 4.73 2.01
CA GLY A 31 5.04 5.86 2.33
C GLY A 31 6.46 5.43 2.70
N ILE A 32 6.62 4.40 3.54
CA ILE A 32 7.94 3.86 3.91
C ILE A 32 8.65 3.27 2.68
N ALA A 33 7.93 2.54 1.82
CA ALA A 33 8.49 1.96 0.61
C ALA A 33 8.96 3.04 -0.39
N LEU A 34 8.14 4.08 -0.60
CA LEU A 34 8.49 5.25 -1.42
C LEU A 34 9.68 6.01 -0.86
N TRP A 35 9.73 6.26 0.47
CA TRP A 35 10.85 6.93 1.12
C TRP A 35 12.16 6.16 0.91
N LYS A 36 12.12 4.84 1.10
CA LYS A 36 13.29 3.98 0.93
C LYS A 36 13.74 3.91 -0.54
N ALA A 37 12.81 3.77 -1.49
CA ALA A 37 13.12 3.78 -2.92
C ALA A 37 13.71 5.12 -3.39
N ALA A 38 13.18 6.23 -2.87
CA ALA A 38 13.70 7.57 -3.16
C ALA A 38 15.12 7.77 -2.62
N ARG A 39 15.41 7.28 -1.41
CA ARG A 39 16.74 7.40 -0.78
C ARG A 39 17.81 6.52 -1.43
N GLU A 40 17.44 5.34 -1.91
CA GLU A 40 18.35 4.42 -2.62
C GLU A 40 18.45 4.71 -4.14
N SER A 41 17.87 5.81 -4.63
CA SER A 41 17.84 6.20 -6.06
C SER A 41 17.25 5.13 -7.00
N GLN A 42 16.37 4.27 -6.48
CA GLN A 42 15.73 3.18 -7.22
C GLN A 42 14.50 3.71 -7.98
N ARG A 43 14.73 4.51 -9.04
CA ARG A 43 13.66 5.17 -9.83
C ARG A 43 12.60 4.21 -10.36
N TYR A 44 13.00 3.02 -10.82
CA TYR A 44 12.07 2.02 -11.34
C TYR A 44 11.08 1.56 -10.26
N TRP A 45 11.58 1.32 -9.04
CA TRP A 45 10.73 0.88 -7.93
C TRP A 45 9.86 1.99 -7.37
N PHE A 46 10.34 3.24 -7.39
CA PHE A 46 9.51 4.40 -7.07
C PHE A 46 8.29 4.48 -8.00
N ILE A 47 8.49 4.33 -9.31
CA ILE A 47 7.40 4.36 -10.31
C ILE A 47 6.46 3.17 -10.16
N VAL A 48 6.98 1.96 -9.94
CA VAL A 48 6.16 0.76 -9.76
C VAL A 48 5.27 0.89 -8.51
N ILE A 49 5.79 1.38 -7.38
CA ILE A 49 5.00 1.59 -6.16
C ILE A 49 3.97 2.72 -6.31
N LEU A 50 4.28 3.72 -7.14
CA LEU A 50 3.36 4.82 -7.39
C LEU A 50 2.19 4.42 -8.29
N PHE A 51 2.42 3.54 -9.27
CA PHE A 51 1.40 3.08 -10.22
C PHE A 51 0.63 1.83 -9.78
N LEU A 52 1.23 0.92 -9.02
CA LEU A 52 0.54 -0.28 -8.54
C LEU A 52 -0.12 0.01 -7.17
N ASN A 53 -1.46 0.11 -7.14
CA ASN A 53 -2.25 0.11 -5.91
C ASN A 53 -2.42 -1.32 -5.36
N THR A 54 -1.32 -1.97 -5.01
CA THR A 54 -1.37 -3.29 -4.40
C THR A 54 -1.25 -3.17 -2.89
N VAL A 55 -2.29 -3.61 -2.18
CA VAL A 55 -2.47 -3.57 -0.72
C VAL A 55 -1.24 -4.13 0.02
N GLY A 56 -0.24 -3.31 0.31
CA GLY A 56 0.98 -3.65 1.08
C GLY A 56 1.88 -4.76 0.53
N ILE A 57 1.54 -5.44 -0.58
CA ILE A 57 2.27 -6.63 -1.08
C ILE A 57 3.57 -6.27 -1.81
N LEU A 58 3.57 -5.12 -2.48
CA LEU A 58 4.67 -4.68 -3.34
C LEU A 58 5.91 -4.20 -2.56
N PRO A 59 5.78 -3.55 -1.39
CA PRO A 59 6.90 -3.33 -0.47
C PRO A 59 7.61 -4.63 -0.04
N ILE A 60 6.86 -5.70 0.22
CA ILE A 60 7.42 -7.00 0.63
C ILE A 60 8.20 -7.63 -0.54
N LEU A 61 7.67 -7.53 -1.76
CA LEU A 61 8.38 -7.96 -2.97
C LEU A 61 9.67 -7.14 -3.20
N TYR A 62 9.65 -5.81 -2.96
CA TYR A 62 10.85 -4.97 -3.05
C TYR A 62 11.96 -5.44 -2.10
N ILE A 63 11.61 -5.71 -0.83
CA ILE A 63 12.56 -6.21 0.16
C ILE A 63 13.12 -7.58 -0.24
N PHE A 64 12.30 -8.45 -0.84
CA PHE A 64 12.71 -9.78 -1.28
C PHE A 64 13.63 -9.74 -2.52
N VAL A 65 13.33 -8.87 -3.50
CA VAL A 65 14.12 -8.73 -4.73
C VAL A 65 15.47 -8.07 -4.45
N PHE A 66 15.56 -7.14 -3.49
CA PHE A 66 16.82 -6.50 -3.09
C PHE A 66 17.65 -7.28 -2.07
N LYS A 67 17.25 -8.51 -1.71
CA LYS A 67 18.02 -9.32 -0.76
C LYS A 67 19.33 -9.87 -1.34
N GLU A 68 19.47 -9.94 -2.66
CA GLU A 68 20.70 -10.39 -3.32
C GLU A 68 21.44 -9.20 -3.96
N GLY A 69 22.66 -8.90 -3.49
CA GLY A 69 23.49 -7.91 -4.19
C GLY A 69 24.87 -7.59 -3.60
N LYS A 70 25.23 -8.05 -2.40
CA LYS A 70 26.64 -8.06 -1.97
C LYS A 70 27.24 -9.45 -2.20
N LYS A 71 27.36 -9.85 -3.46
CA LYS A 71 28.47 -10.73 -3.83
C LYS A 71 29.69 -9.82 -3.94
N GLY A 72 30.57 -9.94 -2.95
CA GLY A 72 31.87 -9.30 -3.01
C GLY A 72 32.59 -9.70 -4.30
N ILE A 73 33.14 -8.69 -4.95
CA ILE A 73 34.29 -8.73 -5.84
C ILE A 73 35.04 -7.43 -5.64
#